data_AF-A0A7S2BH79-F1
#
_entry.id   AF-A0A7S2BH79-F1
#
_cell.length_a   1.000
_cell.length_b   1.000
_cell.length_c   1.000
_cell.angle_alpha   90.00
_cell.angle_beta   90.00
_cell.angle_gamma   90.00
#
_symmetry.space_group_name_H-M   'P 1'
#
loop_
_entity.id
_entity.type
_entity.pdbx_description
1 polymer ?
#
loop_
_entity_poly.entity_id
_entity_poly.type
_entity_poly.pdbx_seq_one_letter_code
_entity_poly.pdbx_strand_id
1 'polypeptide(L)'
;NPSVHLLTRRVMAYLQKGHIHHVVSGHQPMGDAPMIIDHHGVRVISADTSYSSAVIWDDGEYALSRGVSSSSDTKKPITGQLSEDYEGNKNRGCAWCEVVFQCSDTEGEDCKTAIHGCLSNRERYSFELDHPSDKRECRDVSGLVGKPTTDGFWVKGILKDGKLLQSRGKGYEVTNRVSDREFVVKNLAR
;
A
#
# COMPACT_ATOMS: atom_id res chain seq x y z
N ASN A 1 12.20 17.25 12.09
CA ASN A 1 11.88 15.99 11.39
C ASN A 1 12.20 14.85 12.36
N PRO A 2 11.31 14.47 13.29
CA PRO A 2 11.60 13.34 14.16
C PRO A 2 11.42 12.08 13.31
N SER A 3 12.52 11.36 13.14
CA SER A 3 12.55 10.05 12.52
C SER A 3 11.53 9.15 13.19
N VAL A 4 10.40 8.91 12.53
CA VAL A 4 9.46 7.85 12.90
C VAL A 4 10.19 6.54 12.66
N HIS A 5 10.94 6.09 13.66
CA HIS A 5 11.50 4.75 13.68
C HIS A 5 10.33 3.80 13.89
N LEU A 6 9.73 3.35 12.78
CA LEU A 6 8.64 2.36 12.78
C LEU A 6 9.00 1.13 13.63
N LEU A 7 10.29 0.76 13.63
CA LEU A 7 10.83 -0.28 14.48
C LEU A 7 11.94 0.30 15.34
N THR A 8 11.82 0.12 16.66
CA THR A 8 12.89 0.49 17.59
C THR A 8 14.11 -0.41 17.37
N ARG A 9 15.31 0.06 17.73
CA ARG A 9 16.55 -0.75 17.63
C ARG A 9 16.43 -2.09 18.35
N ARG A 10 15.72 -2.13 19.48
CA ARG A 10 15.48 -3.36 20.24
C ARG A 10 14.61 -4.36 19.49
N VAL A 11 13.53 -3.89 18.86
CA VAL A 11 12.65 -4.74 18.03
C VAL A 11 13.42 -5.23 16.80
N MET A 12 14.17 -4.36 16.14
CA MET A 12 15.02 -4.76 15.00
C MET A 12 16.02 -5.85 15.36
N ALA A 13 16.76 -5.69 16.46
CA ALA A 13 17.73 -6.70 16.91
C ALA A 13 17.06 -8.05 17.21
N TYR A 14 15.85 -8.02 17.78
CA TYR A 14 15.07 -9.24 18.02
C TYR A 14 14.67 -9.93 16.71
N LEU A 15 14.12 -9.19 15.75
CA LEU A 15 13.70 -9.72 14.46
C LEU A 15 14.88 -10.29 13.67
N GLN A 16 16.00 -9.56 13.61
CA GLN A 16 17.20 -9.98 12.90
C GLN A 16 17.82 -11.24 13.54
N LYS A 17 17.86 -11.32 14.88
CA LYS A 17 18.33 -12.52 15.58
C LYS A 17 17.48 -13.76 15.26
N GLY A 18 16.18 -13.56 15.02
CA GLY A 18 15.26 -14.62 14.62
C GLY A 18 15.24 -14.90 13.12
N HIS A 19 16.09 -14.25 12.31
CA HIS A 19 16.04 -14.30 10.85
C HIS A 19 14.66 -13.95 10.28
N ILE A 20 13.94 -13.04 10.94
CA ILE A 20 12.62 -12.59 10.52
C ILE A 20 12.79 -11.44 9.52
N HIS A 21 12.39 -11.70 8.27
CA HIS A 21 12.47 -10.73 7.17
C HIS A 21 11.14 -10.03 6.88
N HIS A 22 10.01 -10.63 7.26
CA HIS A 22 8.67 -10.08 7.03
C HIS A 22 7.89 -9.99 8.33
N VAL A 23 7.22 -8.85 8.55
CA VAL A 23 6.29 -8.63 9.65
C VAL A 23 4.97 -8.17 9.06
N VAL A 24 3.90 -8.94 9.27
CA VAL A 24 2.55 -8.59 8.79
C VAL A 24 1.67 -8.17 9.97
N SER A 25 0.90 -7.09 9.81
CA SER A 25 -0.02 -6.59 10.82
C SER A 25 -1.34 -6.12 10.23
N GLY A 26 -2.44 -6.32 10.95
CA GLY A 26 -3.80 -5.97 10.54
C GLY A 26 -4.56 -5.04 11.51
N HIS A 27 -3.88 -4.35 12.44
CA HIS A 27 -4.52 -3.49 13.45
C HIS A 27 -4.34 -1.98 13.24
N GLN A 28 -3.38 -1.58 12.41
CA GLN A 28 -3.07 -0.18 12.13
C GLN A 28 -3.71 0.20 10.80
N PRO A 29 -4.80 0.98 10.78
CA PRO A 29 -5.52 1.27 9.54
C PRO A 29 -4.68 2.05 8.54
N MET A 30 -4.69 1.60 7.27
CA MET A 30 -3.90 2.21 6.19
C MET A 30 -4.74 2.72 5.01
N GLY A 31 -6.06 2.84 5.17
CA GLY A 31 -6.98 3.24 4.11
C GLY A 31 -7.45 2.03 3.32
N ASP A 32 -7.35 2.06 2.00
CA ASP A 32 -7.90 1.03 1.10
C ASP A 32 -6.82 0.15 0.43
N ALA A 33 -5.56 0.33 0.81
CA ALA A 33 -4.40 -0.39 0.30
C ALA A 33 -3.34 -0.59 1.39
N PRO A 34 -2.51 -1.65 1.31
CA PRO A 34 -1.52 -1.96 2.33
C PRO A 34 -0.42 -0.90 2.41
N MET A 35 0.14 -0.71 3.59
CA MET A 35 1.39 0.02 3.76
C MET A 35 2.55 -0.96 3.80
N ILE A 36 3.57 -0.74 2.97
CA ILE A 36 4.75 -1.58 2.89
C ILE A 36 5.96 -0.69 3.15
N ILE A 37 6.80 -1.08 4.10
CA ILE A 37 7.99 -0.31 4.46
C ILE A 37 9.16 -1.26 4.62
N ASP A 38 10.25 -0.94 3.93
CA ASP A 38 11.54 -1.59 4.10
C ASP A 38 12.39 -0.84 5.12
N HIS A 39 12.84 -1.54 6.16
CA HIS A 39 13.69 -0.99 7.18
C HIS A 39 14.78 -1.98 7.59
N HIS A 40 16.03 -1.71 7.18
CA HIS A 40 17.21 -2.49 7.56
C HIS A 40 17.08 -4.02 7.35
N GLY A 41 16.57 -4.43 6.18
CA GLY A 41 16.43 -5.85 5.82
C GLY A 41 15.20 -6.55 6.41
N VAL A 42 14.32 -5.80 7.08
CA VAL A 42 13.00 -6.23 7.52
C VAL A 42 11.94 -5.43 6.77
N ARG A 43 10.97 -6.15 6.19
CA ARG A 43 9.80 -5.57 5.54
C ARG A 43 8.59 -5.65 6.45
N VAL A 44 7.98 -4.50 6.72
CA VAL A 44 6.73 -4.40 7.47
C VAL A 44 5.59 -4.19 6.49
N ILE A 45 4.58 -5.07 6.54
CA ILE A 45 3.38 -5.03 5.72
C ILE A 45 2.18 -4.83 6.65
N SER A 46 1.56 -3.65 6.58
CA SER A 46 0.31 -3.39 7.27
C SER A 46 -0.84 -3.51 6.29
N ALA A 47 -1.66 -4.55 6.43
CA ALA A 47 -2.74 -4.91 5.51
C ALA A 47 -4.15 -4.60 6.06
N ASP A 48 -4.25 -3.73 7.06
CA ASP A 48 -5.55 -3.29 7.59
C ASP A 48 -6.20 -2.25 6.67
N THR A 49 -7.30 -2.66 6.01
CA THR A 49 -8.08 -1.79 5.12
C THR A 49 -9.22 -1.04 5.84
N SER A 50 -9.15 -0.90 7.16
CA SER A 50 -10.09 -0.06 7.90
C SER A 50 -9.99 1.41 7.46
N TYR A 51 -11.13 2.10 7.46
CA TYR A 51 -11.30 3.47 6.95
C TYR A 51 -11.14 3.65 5.43
N SER A 52 -11.24 2.56 4.65
CA SER A 52 -11.16 2.62 3.18
C SER A 52 -12.22 3.53 2.54
N SER A 53 -13.41 3.63 3.13
CA SER A 53 -14.48 4.49 2.62
C SER A 53 -14.21 5.99 2.82
N ALA A 54 -13.28 6.34 3.71
CA ALA A 54 -12.83 7.71 3.95
C ALA A 54 -11.61 8.11 3.10
N VAL A 55 -11.08 7.20 2.27
CA VAL A 55 -9.96 7.51 1.38
C VAL A 55 -10.39 8.53 0.33
N ILE A 56 -9.61 9.60 0.21
CA ILE A 56 -9.79 10.67 -0.77
C ILE A 56 -8.99 10.35 -2.02
N TRP A 57 -9.56 10.51 -3.20
CA TRP A 57 -8.86 10.37 -4.47
C TRP A 57 -8.54 11.76 -5.06
N ASP A 58 -7.24 12.05 -5.20
CA ASP A 58 -6.73 13.35 -5.69
C ASP A 58 -6.95 13.51 -7.20
N ASP A 59 -6.97 12.39 -7.92
CA ASP A 59 -7.31 12.35 -9.35
C ASP A 59 -8.81 12.11 -9.52
N GLY A 60 -9.57 13.21 -9.54
CA GLY A 60 -11.01 13.18 -9.66
C GLY A 60 -11.50 12.54 -10.96
N GLU A 61 -10.78 12.72 -12.07
CA GLU A 61 -11.14 12.10 -13.35
C GLU A 61 -10.92 10.58 -13.32
N TYR A 62 -9.79 10.13 -12.75
CA TYR A 62 -9.53 8.70 -12.57
C TYR A 62 -10.59 8.04 -11.68
N ALA A 63 -10.92 8.66 -10.55
CA ALA A 63 -11.91 8.14 -9.62
C ALA A 63 -13.34 8.10 -10.23
N LEU A 64 -13.75 9.16 -10.95
CA LEU A 64 -15.04 9.22 -11.63
C LEU A 64 -15.15 8.15 -12.73
N SER A 65 -14.09 7.94 -13.51
CA SER A 65 -14.07 6.94 -14.61
C SER A 65 -14.25 5.50 -14.12
N ARG A 66 -14.03 5.24 -12.82
CA ARG A 66 -14.14 3.92 -12.19
C ARG A 66 -15.31 3.80 -11.22
N GLY A 67 -16.28 4.71 -11.33
CA GLY A 67 -17.57 4.61 -10.64
C GLY A 67 -17.58 5.16 -9.22
N VAL A 68 -16.54 5.86 -8.77
CA VAL A 68 -16.62 6.56 -7.48
C VAL A 68 -17.60 7.72 -7.63
N SER A 69 -18.68 7.69 -6.85
CA SER A 69 -19.72 8.71 -6.92
C SER A 69 -19.22 10.03 -6.35
N SER A 70 -19.20 11.08 -7.18
CA SER A 70 -19.15 12.44 -6.66
C SER A 70 -20.50 12.77 -6.03
N SER A 71 -20.50 13.45 -4.88
CA SER A 71 -21.72 14.12 -4.46
C SER A 71 -22.05 15.21 -5.48
N SER A 72 -23.33 15.49 -5.71
CA SER A 72 -23.80 16.58 -6.59
C SER A 72 -23.24 17.97 -6.24
N ASP A 73 -22.64 18.12 -5.05
CA ASP A 73 -21.77 19.24 -4.69
C ASP A 73 -20.36 19.06 -5.27
N THR A 74 -20.03 19.84 -6.30
CA THR A 74 -18.71 19.93 -6.97
C THR A 74 -17.55 20.36 -6.06
N LYS A 75 -17.81 20.57 -4.76
CA LYS A 75 -16.82 20.98 -3.75
C LYS A 75 -16.39 19.87 -2.79
N LYS A 76 -17.00 18.67 -2.85
CA LYS A 76 -16.60 17.57 -1.96
C LYS A 76 -15.53 16.68 -2.62
N PRO A 77 -14.49 16.27 -1.86
CA PRO A 77 -13.50 15.32 -2.34
C PRO A 77 -14.17 14.00 -2.72
N ILE A 78 -13.63 13.33 -3.74
CA ILE A 78 -14.12 12.04 -4.19
C ILE A 78 -13.63 10.97 -3.21
N THR A 79 -14.55 10.34 -2.48
CA THR A 79 -14.24 9.36 -1.43
C THR A 79 -14.60 7.94 -1.85
N GLY A 80 -13.91 6.95 -1.31
CA GLY A 80 -14.15 5.53 -1.56
C GLY A 80 -15.61 5.07 -1.44
N GLN A 81 -15.98 4.02 -2.18
CA GLN A 81 -17.34 3.48 -2.13
C GLN A 81 -17.61 2.71 -0.82
N LEU A 82 -18.82 2.89 -0.29
CA LEU A 82 -19.39 2.00 0.72
C LEU A 82 -19.81 0.70 0.04
N SER A 83 -19.60 -0.44 0.70
CA SER A 83 -20.17 -1.71 0.23
C SER A 83 -21.67 -1.70 0.51
N GLU A 84 -22.49 -1.82 -0.53
CA GLU A 84 -23.97 -1.86 -0.43
C GLU A 84 -24.46 -3.10 0.36
N ASP A 85 -23.67 -4.18 0.34
CA ASP A 85 -24.04 -5.49 0.90
C ASP A 85 -23.48 -5.79 2.30
N TYR A 86 -22.81 -4.82 2.95
CA TYR A 86 -22.18 -5.06 4.25
C TYR A 86 -22.95 -4.35 5.36
N GLU A 87 -23.75 -5.12 6.12
CA GLU A 87 -24.46 -4.64 7.32
C GLU A 87 -23.50 -4.29 8.49
N GLY A 88 -22.19 -4.54 8.32
CA GLY A 88 -21.15 -4.22 9.29
C GLY A 88 -20.64 -2.77 9.25
N ASN A 89 -19.54 -2.54 9.96
CA ASN A 89 -18.96 -1.20 10.19
C ASN A 89 -18.70 -0.44 8.87
N LYS A 90 -19.49 0.63 8.63
CA LYS A 90 -19.48 1.48 7.41
C LYS A 90 -18.12 2.07 7.04
N ASN A 91 -17.15 2.01 7.94
CA ASN A 91 -15.80 2.53 7.74
C ASN A 91 -14.90 1.61 6.90
N ARG A 92 -15.26 0.33 6.68
CA ARG A 92 -14.38 -0.61 5.93
C ARG A 92 -14.59 -0.61 4.42
N GLY A 93 -15.66 -0.01 3.90
CA GLY A 93 -15.96 0.05 2.47
C GLY A 93 -15.95 -1.34 1.80
N CYS A 94 -15.71 -1.39 0.49
CA CYS A 94 -15.53 -2.63 -0.27
C CYS A 94 -14.06 -3.09 -0.40
N ALA A 95 -13.13 -2.41 0.27
CA ALA A 95 -11.70 -2.66 0.11
C ALA A 95 -11.22 -3.85 0.92
N TRP A 96 -10.33 -4.65 0.33
CA TRP A 96 -9.70 -5.79 0.99
C TRP A 96 -8.28 -5.98 0.48
N CYS A 97 -7.44 -6.59 1.33
CA CYS A 97 -6.05 -6.90 1.03
C CYS A 97 -5.74 -8.30 1.54
N GLU A 98 -5.07 -9.09 0.71
CA GLU A 98 -4.49 -10.38 1.13
C GLU A 98 -2.98 -10.34 0.92
N VAL A 99 -2.27 -10.93 1.88
CA VAL A 99 -0.82 -11.14 1.83
C VAL A 99 -0.61 -12.64 1.81
N VAL A 100 -0.05 -13.14 0.71
CA VAL A 100 0.12 -14.57 0.44
C VAL A 100 1.60 -14.91 0.50
N PHE A 101 1.96 -15.82 1.41
CA PHE A 101 3.29 -16.40 1.49
C PHE A 101 3.29 -17.74 0.78
N GLN A 102 4.13 -17.87 -0.25
CA GLN A 102 4.36 -19.12 -0.94
C GLN A 102 5.69 -19.67 -0.46
N CYS A 103 5.61 -20.63 0.45
CA CYS A 103 6.79 -21.34 0.94
C CYS A 103 7.12 -22.49 -0.01
N SER A 104 8.41 -22.69 -0.27
CA SER A 104 8.91 -23.89 -0.96
C SER A 104 9.43 -24.88 0.07
N ASP A 105 9.19 -26.16 -0.17
CA ASP A 105 9.79 -27.25 0.60
C ASP A 105 11.22 -27.57 0.11
N THR A 106 11.66 -26.94 -0.99
CA THR A 106 13.01 -27.09 -1.52
C THR A 106 14.00 -26.29 -0.69
N GLU A 107 14.99 -26.97 -0.13
CA GLU A 107 16.07 -26.33 0.62
C GLU A 107 16.79 -25.27 -0.23
N GLY A 108 16.86 -24.04 0.27
CA GLY A 108 17.51 -22.90 -0.40
C GLY A 108 16.61 -22.08 -1.33
N GLU A 109 15.33 -22.42 -1.50
CA GLU A 109 14.38 -21.55 -2.19
C GLU A 109 13.72 -20.55 -1.23
N ASP A 110 13.79 -19.26 -1.56
CA ASP A 110 13.18 -18.20 -0.76
C ASP A 110 11.65 -18.23 -0.85
N CYS A 111 11.00 -17.93 0.27
CA CYS A 111 9.56 -17.74 0.31
C CYS A 111 9.17 -16.51 -0.52
N LYS A 112 8.25 -16.69 -1.47
CA LYS A 112 7.69 -15.58 -2.25
C LYS A 112 6.56 -14.92 -1.47
N THR A 113 6.50 -13.59 -1.53
CA THR A 113 5.41 -12.82 -0.95
C THR A 113 4.64 -12.13 -2.06
N ALA A 114 3.37 -12.48 -2.22
CA ALA A 114 2.45 -11.83 -3.14
C ALA A 114 1.42 -11.02 -2.35
N ILE A 115 1.06 -9.86 -2.90
CA ILE A 115 0.05 -8.98 -2.33
C ILE A 115 -0.95 -8.65 -3.41
N HIS A 116 -2.23 -8.85 -3.11
CA HIS A 116 -3.32 -8.43 -3.97
C HIS A 116 -4.50 -7.92 -3.16
N GLY A 117 -5.41 -7.27 -3.85
CA GLY A 117 -6.60 -6.75 -3.20
C GLY A 117 -7.52 -5.99 -4.12
N CYS A 118 -8.43 -5.28 -3.48
CA CYS A 118 -9.40 -4.40 -4.10
C CYS A 118 -9.44 -3.10 -3.32
N LEU A 119 -9.34 -1.99 -4.03
CA LEU A 119 -9.42 -0.65 -3.49
C LEU A 119 -10.88 -0.24 -3.23
N SER A 120 -11.04 0.91 -2.59
CA SER A 120 -12.36 1.48 -2.29
C SER A 120 -13.11 1.94 -3.55
N ASN A 121 -12.41 2.14 -4.66
CA ASN A 121 -12.99 2.42 -5.98
C ASN A 121 -13.23 1.13 -6.81
N ARG A 122 -13.18 -0.05 -6.18
CA ARG A 122 -13.30 -1.39 -6.79
C ARG A 122 -12.17 -1.81 -7.73
N GLU A 123 -11.16 -0.97 -7.90
CA GLU A 123 -10.00 -1.34 -8.70
C GLU A 123 -9.15 -2.40 -7.99
N ARG A 124 -8.59 -3.31 -8.76
CA ARG A 124 -7.73 -4.38 -8.24
C ARG A 124 -6.27 -4.04 -8.43
N TYR A 125 -5.48 -4.37 -7.43
CA TYR A 125 -4.03 -4.35 -7.47
C TYR A 125 -3.49 -5.75 -7.21
N SER A 126 -2.34 -6.06 -7.78
CA SER A 126 -1.63 -7.33 -7.55
C SER A 126 -0.16 -7.14 -7.88
N PHE A 127 0.73 -7.56 -6.99
CA PHE A 127 2.17 -7.51 -7.21
C PHE A 127 2.89 -8.51 -6.30
N GLU A 128 4.07 -8.92 -6.76
CA GLU A 128 5.00 -9.70 -5.97
C GLU A 128 6.03 -8.77 -5.33
N LEU A 129 6.47 -9.14 -4.14
CA LEU A 129 7.50 -8.47 -3.39
C LEU A 129 8.80 -9.25 -3.52
N ASP A 130 9.86 -8.57 -3.95
CA ASP A 130 11.22 -9.12 -3.94
C ASP A 130 11.66 -9.47 -2.52
N HIS A 131 12.61 -10.40 -2.34
CA HIS A 131 13.13 -10.68 -1.01
C HIS A 131 13.77 -9.40 -0.41
N PRO A 132 13.61 -9.08 0.89
CA PRO A 132 14.20 -7.85 1.47
C PRO A 132 15.72 -7.73 1.36
N SER A 133 16.43 -8.84 1.09
CA SER A 133 17.87 -8.85 0.80
C SER A 133 18.21 -8.66 -0.68
N ASP A 134 17.23 -8.80 -1.58
CA ASP A 134 17.42 -8.60 -3.02
C ASP A 134 17.65 -7.11 -3.27
N LYS A 135 18.90 -6.75 -3.56
CA LYS A 135 19.28 -5.40 -3.98
C LYS A 135 18.89 -5.12 -5.43
N ARG A 136 17.70 -5.54 -5.87
CA ARG A 136 17.22 -5.15 -7.19
C ARG A 136 17.08 -3.62 -7.17
N GLU A 137 17.88 -2.97 -8.00
CA GLU A 137 17.72 -1.54 -8.28
C GLU A 137 16.27 -1.27 -8.73
N CYS A 138 15.81 0.00 -8.66
CA CYS A 138 14.50 0.50 -9.14
C CYS A 138 14.22 0.28 -10.65
N ARG A 139 14.71 -0.81 -11.25
CA ARG A 139 14.54 -1.14 -12.66
C ARG A 139 13.15 -1.71 -12.90
N ASP A 140 12.62 -2.53 -11.98
CA ASP A 140 11.25 -3.05 -12.04
C ASP A 140 10.27 -2.20 -11.20
N VAL A 141 8.99 -2.18 -11.60
CA VAL A 141 7.90 -1.46 -10.91
C VAL A 141 7.66 -1.99 -9.49
N SER A 142 7.89 -3.28 -9.26
CA SER A 142 7.85 -3.93 -7.95
C SER A 142 8.83 -3.29 -6.96
N GLY A 143 10.05 -2.97 -7.43
CA GLY A 143 11.08 -2.28 -6.65
C GLY A 143 10.77 -0.83 -6.31
N LEU A 144 9.62 -0.28 -6.75
CA LEU A 144 9.14 1.05 -6.34
C LEU A 144 8.19 0.98 -5.15
N VAL A 145 7.54 -0.16 -4.91
CA VAL A 145 6.60 -0.33 -3.80
C VAL A 145 7.32 -0.13 -2.46
N GLY A 146 6.68 0.60 -1.56
CA GLY A 146 7.21 0.96 -0.25
C GLY A 146 8.21 2.11 -0.28
N LYS A 147 8.35 2.82 -1.40
CA LYS A 147 9.22 4.02 -1.48
C LYS A 147 8.42 5.32 -1.39
N PRO A 148 8.93 6.31 -0.64
CA PRO A 148 8.37 7.66 -0.62
C PRO A 148 8.80 8.45 -1.86
N THR A 149 7.95 9.39 -2.25
CA THR A 149 8.20 10.42 -3.24
C THR A 149 8.44 11.78 -2.57
N THR A 150 9.05 12.71 -3.29
CA THR A 150 9.49 14.02 -2.77
C THR A 150 8.36 14.91 -2.28
N ASP A 151 7.12 14.65 -2.72
CA ASP A 151 5.91 15.36 -2.28
C ASP A 151 5.14 14.63 -1.15
N GLY A 152 5.77 13.60 -0.58
CA GLY A 152 5.31 12.90 0.63
C GLY A 152 4.32 11.76 0.36
N PHE A 153 4.07 11.38 -0.89
CA PHE A 153 3.31 10.17 -1.21
C PHE A 153 4.19 8.92 -1.14
N TRP A 154 3.62 7.79 -0.75
CA TRP A 154 4.25 6.47 -0.73
C TRP A 154 3.65 5.58 -1.81
N VAL A 155 4.48 4.86 -2.55
CA VAL A 155 4.01 3.85 -3.50
C VAL A 155 3.51 2.63 -2.73
N LYS A 156 2.23 2.28 -2.86
CA LYS A 156 1.60 1.19 -2.11
C LYS A 156 1.33 -0.05 -2.94
N GLY A 157 1.31 0.06 -4.26
CA GLY A 157 1.05 -1.09 -5.12
C GLY A 157 1.03 -0.78 -6.60
N ILE A 158 0.76 -1.83 -7.37
CA ILE A 158 0.74 -1.81 -8.83
C ILE A 158 -0.65 -2.23 -9.29
N LEU A 159 -1.25 -1.41 -10.14
CA LEU A 159 -2.57 -1.65 -10.73
C LEU A 159 -2.45 -2.55 -11.96
N LYS A 160 -3.57 -3.08 -12.44
CA LYS A 160 -3.60 -4.03 -13.57
C LYS A 160 -3.01 -3.47 -14.87
N ASP A 161 -3.09 -2.17 -15.07
CA ASP A 161 -2.54 -1.48 -16.25
C ASP A 161 -1.05 -1.09 -16.08
N GLY A 162 -0.42 -1.49 -14.97
CA GLY A 162 0.97 -1.19 -14.66
C GLY A 162 1.19 0.18 -14.00
N LYS A 163 0.14 0.99 -13.81
CA LYS A 163 0.24 2.24 -13.07
C LYS A 163 0.47 1.99 -11.59
N LEU A 164 1.04 2.99 -10.92
CA LEU A 164 1.42 2.91 -9.52
C LEU A 164 0.38 3.61 -8.65
N LEU A 165 -0.12 2.88 -7.66
CA LEU A 165 -0.95 3.43 -6.59
C LEU A 165 -0.04 4.11 -5.58
N GLN A 166 -0.34 5.37 -5.26
CA GLN A 166 0.36 6.11 -4.23
C GLN A 166 -0.61 6.65 -3.18
N SER A 167 -0.19 6.70 -1.92
CA SER A 167 -0.97 7.34 -0.86
C SER A 167 -0.14 8.26 0.04
N ARG A 168 -0.80 9.26 0.61
CA ARG A 168 -0.26 10.12 1.66
C ARG A 168 -1.24 10.19 2.82
N GLY A 169 -0.73 10.11 4.04
CA GLY A 169 -1.51 10.28 5.27
C GLY A 169 -1.29 11.66 5.90
N LYS A 170 -2.36 12.28 6.42
CA LYS A 170 -2.29 13.47 7.28
C LYS A 170 -3.33 13.34 8.41
N GLY A 171 -2.86 13.06 9.62
CA GLY A 171 -3.76 12.73 10.73
C GLY A 171 -4.53 11.45 10.43
N TYR A 172 -5.86 11.53 10.40
CA TYR A 172 -6.75 10.42 10.06
C TYR A 172 -7.18 10.37 8.59
N GLU A 173 -6.67 11.30 7.76
CA GLU A 173 -7.00 11.37 6.34
C GLU A 173 -5.95 10.62 5.51
N VAL A 174 -6.42 9.81 4.55
CA VAL A 174 -5.59 9.15 3.56
C VAL A 174 -6.01 9.63 2.18
N THR A 175 -5.05 10.14 1.41
CA THR A 175 -5.25 10.58 0.03
C THR A 175 -4.52 9.64 -0.91
N ASN A 176 -5.22 9.12 -1.91
CA ASN A 176 -4.69 8.31 -3.00
C ASN A 176 -4.52 9.11 -4.28
N ARG A 177 -3.53 8.69 -5.08
CA ARG A 177 -3.42 9.05 -6.49
C ARG A 177 -2.88 7.86 -7.28
N VAL A 178 -3.08 7.92 -8.58
CA VAL A 178 -2.47 7.00 -9.53
C VAL A 178 -1.47 7.77 -10.38
N SER A 179 -0.33 7.16 -10.67
CA SER A 179 0.71 7.80 -11.48
C SER A 179 1.43 6.78 -12.33
N ASP A 180 1.93 7.23 -13.48
CA ASP A 180 2.78 6.42 -14.33
C ASP A 180 4.17 6.25 -13.70
N ARG A 181 4.86 5.18 -14.10
CA ARG A 181 6.17 4.81 -13.57
C ARG A 181 7.19 5.95 -13.71
N GLU A 182 7.22 6.60 -14.87
CA GLU A 182 8.17 7.67 -15.19
C GLU A 182 8.03 8.84 -14.21
N PHE A 183 6.78 9.19 -13.87
CA PHE A 183 6.50 10.24 -12.89
C PHE A 183 7.03 9.85 -11.51
N VAL A 184 6.75 8.62 -11.05
CA VAL A 184 7.18 8.16 -9.73
C VAL A 184 8.70 8.11 -9.63
N VAL A 185 9.38 7.50 -10.61
CA VAL A 185 10.85 7.41 -10.64
C VAL A 185 11.50 8.80 -10.57
N LYS A 186 10.98 9.77 -11.34
CA LYS A 186 11.51 11.15 -11.34
C LYS A 186 11.35 11.85 -9.98
N ASN A 187 10.34 11.45 -9.21
CA ASN A 187 9.99 12.07 -7.94
C ASN A 187 10.30 11.19 -6.72
N LEU A 188 11.12 10.14 -6.82
CA LEU A 188 11.52 9.36 -5.65
C LEU A 188 12.32 10.23 -4.66
N ALA A 189 11.99 10.12 -3.37
CA ALA A 189 12.80 10.73 -2.33
C ALA A 189 14.14 9.99 -2.23
N ARG A 190 15.23 10.75 -2.06
CA ARG A 190 16.59 10.21 -1.89
C ARG A 190 16.84 9.75 -0.46
#